data_AF-A0A8I1ZVP3-F1
#
_entry.id   AF-A0A8I1ZVP3-F1
#
_cell.length_a   1.000
_cell.length_b   1.000
_cell.length_c   1.000
_cell.angle_alpha   90.00
_cell.angle_beta   90.00
_cell.angle_gamma   90.00
#
_symmetry.space_group_name_H-M   'P 1'
#
loop_
_entity.id
_entity.type
_entity.pdbx_description
1 polymer ?
#
loop_
_entity_poly.entity_id
_entity_poly.type
_entity_poly.pdbx_seq_one_letter_code
_entity_poly.pdbx_strand_id
1 'polypeptide(L)'
;MQFQANNKKLNNNVSNNTYTIQDISEWPQKKMVSLPTVQRGFVWKPYQIENLWDSLLRGYPIGAFVLSPRQSANREESKYEMLDGQQRATAICLGFGNDTFRDSQDKIKVFIDLEKPKNEDNRKYIFRVITKSHPWGYRRIDNTKTLDSDNIRKAMNFYNVQDHFEEALDKFFPFDAIFPVPFNIFTDAAINNKNLQELIAAIKEWPHYQQIFQRNTKEIQNDSLECITEKKIEKRIDEIFMMVKIMLDRDNGQKIPALYLDFEMFKKSLDYSKSEDADNRYAQTDMDDDIAIEEASESSDTYQTDEDEIENLFIRLNSGGTPLRGEELNYSVQSIYWSRTSK
;
A
#
# COMPACT_ATOMS: atom_id res chain seq x y z
N MET A 1 29.95 1.57 34.11
CA MET A 1 28.73 2.40 34.32
C MET A 1 28.28 3.20 33.07
N GLN A 2 29.10 3.31 32.01
CA GLN A 2 28.73 4.01 30.76
C GLN A 2 27.99 3.16 29.70
N PHE A 3 28.11 1.84 29.71
CA PHE A 3 27.44 0.95 28.74
C PHE A 3 25.90 0.87 28.90
N GLN A 4 25.37 1.06 30.11
CA GLN A 4 23.91 1.09 30.34
C GLN A 4 23.26 2.44 29.98
N ALA A 5 24.05 3.51 29.83
CA ALA A 5 23.55 4.84 29.49
C ALA A 5 23.35 5.02 27.96
N ASN A 6 24.17 4.34 27.13
CA ASN A 6 24.06 4.44 25.67
C ASN A 6 22.86 3.65 25.09
N ASN A 7 22.50 2.51 25.68
CA ASN A 7 21.28 1.77 25.28
C ASN A 7 19.98 2.52 25.61
N LYS A 8 20.03 3.48 26.55
CA LYS A 8 18.87 4.31 26.90
C LYS A 8 18.68 5.50 25.94
N LYS A 9 19.72 5.88 25.17
CA LYS A 9 19.65 6.96 24.16
C LYS A 9 19.23 6.45 22.77
N LEU A 10 19.52 5.20 22.42
CA LEU A 10 19.06 4.60 21.16
C LEU A 10 17.54 4.32 21.16
N ASN A 11 16.94 4.05 22.32
CA ASN A 11 15.50 3.78 22.45
C ASN A 11 14.58 5.02 22.43
N ASN A 12 15.13 6.25 22.39
CA ASN A 12 14.32 7.48 22.45
C ASN A 12 14.15 8.21 21.11
N ASN A 13 14.75 7.71 20.01
CA ASN A 13 14.75 8.44 18.72
C ASN A 13 13.90 7.81 17.61
N VAL A 14 13.24 6.68 17.86
CA VAL A 14 12.16 6.22 16.96
C VAL A 14 10.86 6.75 17.53
N SER A 15 10.42 7.93 17.09
CA SER A 15 9.02 8.31 17.28
C SER A 15 8.17 7.31 16.49
N ASN A 16 7.59 6.32 17.18
CA ASN A 16 6.59 5.41 16.60
C ASN A 16 5.32 6.21 16.29
N ASN A 17 5.36 7.04 15.25
CA ASN A 17 4.15 7.66 14.75
C ASN A 17 3.38 6.60 14.00
N THR A 18 2.11 6.51 14.31
CA THR A 18 1.18 5.64 13.60
C THR A 18 0.22 6.49 12.80
N TYR A 19 -0.13 6.04 11.61
CA TYR A 19 -1.08 6.72 10.72
C TYR A 19 -2.34 5.90 10.56
N THR A 20 -3.49 6.55 10.53
CA THR A 20 -4.74 5.89 10.13
C THR A 20 -4.74 5.62 8.63
N ILE A 21 -5.61 4.72 8.19
CA ILE A 21 -5.80 4.44 6.75
C ILE A 21 -6.25 5.71 6.01
N GLN A 22 -7.09 6.54 6.65
CA GLN A 22 -7.48 7.84 6.10
C GLN A 22 -6.25 8.74 5.93
N ASP A 23 -5.41 8.91 6.95
CA ASP A 23 -4.22 9.76 6.85
C ASP A 23 -3.34 9.35 5.65
N ILE A 24 -3.13 8.05 5.46
CA ILE A 24 -2.33 7.50 4.34
C ILE A 24 -2.95 7.83 2.99
N SER A 25 -4.27 7.71 2.85
CA SER A 25 -4.98 8.03 1.61
C SER A 25 -4.84 9.48 1.17
N GLU A 26 -4.58 10.38 2.11
CA GLU A 26 -4.47 11.84 1.89
C GLU A 26 -3.00 12.30 1.73
N TRP A 27 -2.01 11.40 1.89
CA TRP A 27 -0.59 11.72 1.79
C TRP A 27 -0.20 12.45 0.49
N PRO A 28 -0.64 12.03 -0.70
CA PRO A 28 -0.30 12.71 -1.95
C PRO A 28 -0.90 14.12 -2.02
N GLN A 29 -2.21 14.23 -1.74
CA GLN A 29 -2.98 15.47 -1.85
C GLN A 29 -2.51 16.54 -0.87
N LYS A 30 -2.23 16.14 0.38
CA LYS A 30 -1.67 17.02 1.41
C LYS A 30 -0.17 17.29 1.23
N LYS A 31 0.44 16.73 0.17
CA LYS A 31 1.89 16.72 -0.05
C LYS A 31 2.66 16.29 1.19
N MET A 32 2.12 15.39 2.03
CA MET A 32 2.81 15.02 3.27
C MET A 32 3.95 14.04 3.00
N VAL A 33 3.75 13.13 2.05
CA VAL A 33 4.72 12.11 1.64
C VAL A 33 4.85 12.11 0.12
N SER A 34 6.08 12.06 -0.39
CA SER A 34 6.38 11.89 -1.82
C SER A 34 7.17 10.61 -2.08
N LEU A 35 7.23 10.19 -3.35
CA LEU A 35 8.16 9.14 -3.77
C LEU A 35 9.52 9.75 -4.14
N PRO A 36 10.63 9.06 -3.84
CA PRO A 36 11.94 9.37 -4.39
C PRO A 36 11.93 9.40 -5.93
N THR A 37 12.81 10.23 -6.50
CA THR A 37 12.93 10.42 -7.96
C THR A 37 13.23 9.11 -8.69
N VAL A 38 14.09 8.27 -8.12
CA VAL A 38 14.47 6.97 -8.69
C VAL A 38 13.77 5.86 -7.90
N GLN A 39 12.49 5.66 -8.23
CA GLN A 39 11.75 4.47 -7.79
C GLN A 39 10.97 3.88 -8.96
N ARG A 40 10.75 2.56 -8.91
CA ARG A 40 9.91 1.87 -9.88
C ARG A 40 8.48 2.42 -9.86
N GLY A 41 7.78 2.24 -10.98
CA GLY A 41 6.36 2.56 -11.09
C GLY A 41 5.49 1.71 -10.16
N PHE A 42 4.18 1.93 -10.21
CA PHE A 42 3.22 1.03 -9.58
C PHE A 42 3.20 -0.30 -10.35
N VAL A 43 3.49 -1.41 -9.66
CA VAL A 43 3.66 -2.76 -10.27
C VAL A 43 2.69 -3.79 -9.69
N TRP A 44 1.88 -3.43 -8.70
CA TRP A 44 0.92 -4.34 -8.12
C TRP A 44 -0.16 -4.76 -9.12
N LYS A 45 -0.38 -6.06 -9.19
CA LYS A 45 -1.47 -6.65 -9.96
C LYS A 45 -2.81 -6.43 -9.23
N PRO A 46 -3.95 -6.37 -9.95
CA PRO A 46 -5.25 -6.11 -9.35
C PRO A 46 -5.63 -7.00 -8.16
N TYR A 47 -5.32 -8.30 -8.20
CA TYR A 47 -5.57 -9.20 -7.06
C TYR A 47 -4.83 -8.77 -5.77
N GLN A 48 -3.67 -8.11 -5.87
CA GLN A 48 -2.92 -7.63 -4.69
C GLN A 48 -3.65 -6.45 -4.04
N ILE A 49 -4.27 -5.58 -4.84
CA ILE A 49 -5.11 -4.48 -4.37
C ILE A 49 -6.37 -5.05 -3.70
N GLU A 50 -7.04 -6.01 -4.35
CA GLU A 50 -8.23 -6.66 -3.79
C GLU A 50 -7.94 -7.36 -2.45
N ASN A 51 -6.83 -8.10 -2.37
CA ASN A 51 -6.45 -8.81 -1.14
C ASN A 51 -6.00 -7.87 -0.02
N LEU A 52 -5.34 -6.75 -0.34
CA LEU A 52 -5.03 -5.72 0.66
C LEU A 52 -6.33 -5.17 1.26
N TRP A 53 -7.31 -4.82 0.43
CA TRP A 53 -8.57 -4.25 0.92
C TRP A 53 -9.44 -5.27 1.68
N ASP A 54 -9.48 -6.54 1.28
CA ASP A 54 -10.11 -7.60 2.08
C ASP A 54 -9.43 -7.72 3.46
N SER A 55 -8.10 -7.62 3.51
CA SER A 55 -7.32 -7.69 4.76
C SER A 55 -7.59 -6.48 5.66
N LEU A 56 -7.57 -5.26 5.11
CA LEU A 56 -7.84 -4.02 5.84
C LEU A 56 -9.25 -4.02 6.43
N LEU A 57 -10.25 -4.41 5.64
CA LEU A 57 -11.64 -4.43 6.10
C LEU A 57 -11.91 -5.52 7.15
N ARG A 58 -11.05 -6.54 7.24
CA ARG A 58 -11.05 -7.54 8.32
C ARG A 58 -10.29 -7.10 9.57
N GLY A 59 -9.55 -6.00 9.49
CA GLY A 59 -8.66 -5.53 10.56
C GLY A 59 -7.36 -6.33 10.68
N TYR A 60 -6.89 -6.97 9.60
CA TYR A 60 -5.58 -7.61 9.61
C TYR A 60 -4.46 -6.57 9.58
N PRO A 61 -3.43 -6.71 10.43
CA PRO A 61 -2.33 -5.76 10.47
C PRO A 61 -1.59 -5.77 9.13
N ILE A 62 -1.22 -4.59 8.66
CA ILE A 62 -0.30 -4.42 7.53
C ILE A 62 1.04 -3.91 8.04
N GLY A 63 2.13 -4.24 7.36
CA GLY A 63 3.48 -3.84 7.76
C GLY A 63 3.65 -2.33 7.89
N ALA A 64 4.72 -1.89 8.54
CA ALA A 64 5.02 -0.47 8.67
C ALA A 64 5.33 0.18 7.29
N PHE A 65 5.19 1.50 7.22
CA PHE A 65 5.80 2.31 6.16
C PHE A 65 7.18 2.77 6.59
N VAL A 66 8.13 2.89 5.65
CA VAL A 66 9.45 3.47 5.95
C VAL A 66 9.54 4.83 5.28
N LEU A 67 9.74 5.87 6.09
CA LEU A 67 9.75 7.27 5.67
C LEU A 67 11.09 7.91 6.02
N SER A 68 11.61 8.75 5.15
CA SER A 68 12.77 9.60 5.43
C SER A 68 12.32 11.06 5.53
N PRO A 69 12.66 11.81 6.60
CA PRO A 69 12.45 13.25 6.64
C PRO A 69 13.16 13.94 5.47
N ARG A 70 12.46 14.87 4.80
CA ARG A 70 13.09 15.79 3.86
C ARG A 70 13.65 16.99 4.59
N GLN A 71 14.93 17.26 4.39
CA GLN A 71 15.55 18.50 4.81
C GLN A 71 15.41 19.53 3.69
N SER A 72 14.23 20.14 3.59
CA SER A 72 14.02 21.25 2.69
C SER A 72 13.54 22.45 3.47
N ALA A 73 14.16 23.62 3.24
CA ALA A 73 13.70 24.89 3.79
C ALA A 73 12.42 25.39 3.08
N ASN A 74 12.02 24.75 1.97
CA ASN A 74 10.90 25.16 1.16
C ASN A 74 9.60 24.51 1.66
N ARG A 75 8.64 25.32 2.14
CA ARG A 75 7.38 24.84 2.74
C ARG A 75 6.42 24.21 1.74
N GLU A 76 6.67 24.34 0.44
CA GLU A 76 5.82 23.77 -0.62
C GLU A 76 6.15 22.32 -0.97
N GLU A 77 7.27 21.79 -0.45
CA GLU A 77 7.73 20.43 -0.70
C GLU A 77 7.23 19.44 0.36
N SER A 78 7.18 18.15 0.00
CA SER A 78 6.72 17.12 0.91
C SER A 78 7.61 16.92 2.12
N LYS A 79 6.97 16.70 3.28
CA LYS A 79 7.66 16.54 4.58
C LYS A 79 8.51 15.26 4.63
N TYR A 80 8.05 14.19 4.00
CA TYR A 80 8.74 12.90 3.98
C TYR A 80 8.86 12.32 2.58
N GLU A 81 9.88 11.49 2.39
CA GLU A 81 10.02 10.61 1.24
C GLU A 81 9.77 9.15 1.66
N MET A 82 8.96 8.42 0.89
CA MET A 82 8.65 7.02 1.20
C MET A 82 9.70 6.08 0.61
N LEU A 83 10.40 5.36 1.48
CA LEU A 83 11.42 4.36 1.11
C LEU A 83 10.79 3.00 0.86
N ASP A 84 9.78 2.63 1.67
CA ASP A 84 9.04 1.38 1.53
C ASP A 84 7.53 1.57 1.78
N GLY A 85 6.72 0.71 1.16
CA GLY A 85 5.27 0.70 1.26
C GLY A 85 4.57 1.41 0.12
N GLN A 86 5.30 1.87 -0.90
CA GLN A 86 4.76 2.55 -2.09
C GLN A 86 3.51 1.88 -2.65
N GLN A 87 3.58 0.57 -2.91
CA GLN A 87 2.49 -0.15 -3.55
C GLN A 87 1.25 -0.24 -2.65
N ARG A 88 1.45 -0.41 -1.34
CA ARG A 88 0.39 -0.43 -0.32
C ARG A 88 -0.27 0.94 -0.19
N ALA A 89 0.52 2.01 -0.07
CA ALA A 89 0.00 3.37 0.02
C ALA A 89 -0.79 3.76 -1.24
N THR A 90 -0.29 3.45 -2.44
CA THR A 90 -1.03 3.67 -3.69
C THR A 90 -2.35 2.89 -3.72
N ALA A 91 -2.35 1.61 -3.34
CA ALA A 91 -3.57 0.80 -3.28
C ALA A 91 -4.60 1.34 -2.28
N ILE A 92 -4.14 1.91 -1.16
CA ILE A 92 -4.99 2.64 -0.21
C ILE A 92 -5.58 3.89 -0.88
N CYS A 93 -4.79 4.76 -1.51
CA CYS A 93 -5.33 5.93 -2.22
C CYS A 93 -6.41 5.54 -3.26
N LEU A 94 -6.18 4.47 -4.02
CA LEU A 94 -7.13 3.96 -5.03
C LEU A 94 -8.48 3.55 -4.46
N GLY A 95 -8.54 2.98 -3.25
CA GLY A 95 -9.83 2.59 -2.65
C GLY A 95 -10.66 3.77 -2.15
N PHE A 96 -10.03 4.91 -1.85
CA PHE A 96 -10.73 6.17 -1.58
C PHE A 96 -11.08 6.94 -2.85
N GLY A 97 -10.59 6.52 -4.02
CA GLY A 97 -10.69 7.34 -5.23
C GLY A 97 -9.87 8.63 -5.17
N ASN A 98 -8.83 8.67 -4.32
CA ASN A 98 -7.94 9.83 -4.11
C ASN A 98 -6.70 9.79 -4.98
N ASP A 99 -6.16 10.98 -5.31
CA ASP A 99 -4.93 11.13 -6.09
C ASP A 99 -3.84 10.22 -5.55
N THR A 100 -3.18 9.54 -6.47
CA THR A 100 -2.10 8.63 -6.15
C THR A 100 -0.74 9.32 -6.29
N PHE A 101 0.31 8.76 -5.69
CA PHE A 101 1.67 9.33 -5.77
C PHE A 101 2.27 9.45 -7.19
N ARG A 102 1.61 8.84 -8.19
CA ARG A 102 1.90 8.94 -9.62
C ARG A 102 0.56 8.91 -10.37
N ASP A 103 0.53 9.26 -11.65
CA ASP A 103 -0.70 9.21 -12.47
C ASP A 103 -1.21 7.77 -12.68
N SER A 104 -2.03 7.30 -11.74
CA SER A 104 -2.62 5.95 -11.76
C SER A 104 -4.13 5.91 -11.53
N GLN A 105 -4.73 6.99 -11.03
CA GLN A 105 -6.16 7.08 -10.74
C GLN A 105 -7.05 6.86 -11.96
N ASP A 106 -6.72 7.49 -13.09
CA ASP A 106 -7.52 7.37 -14.33
C ASP A 106 -7.49 5.95 -14.92
N LYS A 107 -6.71 5.05 -14.33
CA LYS A 107 -6.43 3.71 -14.88
C LYS A 107 -6.98 2.58 -14.04
N ILE A 108 -7.34 2.80 -12.78
CA ILE A 108 -7.70 1.73 -11.84
C ILE A 108 -8.86 2.18 -10.95
N LYS A 109 -9.89 1.33 -10.82
CA LYS A 109 -11.02 1.56 -9.89
C LYS A 109 -11.26 0.35 -9.00
N VAL A 110 -11.60 0.62 -7.74
CA VAL A 110 -11.84 -0.38 -6.70
C VAL A 110 -13.33 -0.44 -6.38
N PHE A 111 -13.87 -1.65 -6.37
CA PHE A 111 -15.25 -1.98 -6.05
C PHE A 111 -15.30 -3.00 -4.92
N ILE A 112 -16.43 -3.07 -4.25
CA ILE A 112 -16.79 -4.18 -3.37
C ILE A 112 -18.08 -4.83 -3.89
N ASP A 113 -18.07 -6.15 -4.06
CA ASP A 113 -19.27 -6.91 -4.40
C ASP A 113 -20.03 -7.21 -3.10
N LEU A 114 -21.31 -6.80 -3.05
CA LEU A 114 -22.14 -7.01 -1.87
C LEU A 114 -22.42 -8.50 -1.64
N GLU A 115 -22.45 -9.31 -2.70
CA GLU A 115 -22.69 -10.75 -2.54
C GLU A 115 -21.51 -11.42 -1.84
N LYS A 116 -21.82 -12.33 -0.91
CA LYS A 116 -20.82 -13.03 -0.11
C LYS A 116 -19.95 -13.96 -0.99
N PRO A 117 -18.71 -14.26 -0.55
CA PRO A 117 -17.93 -15.35 -1.12
C PRO A 117 -18.70 -16.68 -1.03
N LYS A 118 -18.39 -17.61 -1.94
CA LYS A 118 -18.87 -19.00 -1.82
C LYS A 118 -18.04 -19.74 -0.77
N ASN A 119 -18.56 -20.86 -0.25
CA ASN A 119 -17.94 -21.61 0.86
C ASN A 119 -16.47 -22.05 0.64
N GLU A 120 -16.01 -22.12 -0.60
CA GLU A 120 -14.63 -22.52 -0.96
C GLU A 120 -13.64 -21.33 -1.03
N ASP A 121 -14.13 -20.10 -0.92
CA ASP A 121 -13.33 -18.88 -1.02
C ASP A 121 -12.88 -18.41 0.37
N ASN A 122 -11.57 -18.26 0.54
CA ASN A 122 -10.98 -17.81 1.81
C ASN A 122 -11.21 -16.30 2.07
N ARG A 123 -11.67 -15.55 1.07
CA ARG A 123 -12.02 -14.12 1.20
C ARG A 123 -13.32 -13.94 2.01
N LYS A 124 -13.50 -12.80 2.69
CA LYS A 124 -14.70 -12.46 3.48
C LYS A 124 -15.45 -11.34 2.78
N TYR A 125 -14.71 -10.44 2.17
CA TYR A 125 -15.20 -9.38 1.30
C TYR A 125 -14.63 -9.58 -0.09
N ILE A 126 -15.49 -9.53 -1.10
CA ILE A 126 -15.09 -9.67 -2.49
C ILE A 126 -14.81 -8.28 -3.04
N PHE A 127 -13.59 -7.79 -2.84
CA PHE A 127 -13.10 -6.62 -3.56
C PHE A 127 -12.86 -6.97 -5.02
N ARG A 128 -13.13 -6.02 -5.90
CA ARG A 128 -13.02 -6.17 -7.35
C ARG A 128 -12.32 -4.97 -7.94
N VAL A 129 -11.34 -5.19 -8.79
CA VAL A 129 -10.61 -4.12 -9.46
C VAL A 129 -10.80 -4.20 -10.97
N ILE A 130 -11.01 -3.05 -11.60
CA ILE A 130 -10.98 -2.89 -13.05
C ILE A 130 -9.82 -1.98 -13.43
N THR A 131 -9.27 -2.21 -14.63
CA THR A 131 -8.20 -1.38 -15.17
C THR A 131 -8.51 -0.98 -16.61
N LYS A 132 -7.79 0.01 -17.17
CA LYS A 132 -7.97 0.38 -18.59
C LYS A 132 -7.84 -0.81 -19.56
N SER A 133 -6.93 -1.75 -19.29
CA SER A 133 -6.75 -2.96 -20.11
C SER A 133 -7.77 -4.07 -19.83
N HIS A 134 -8.40 -4.05 -18.65
CA HIS A 134 -9.40 -5.02 -18.23
C HIS A 134 -10.58 -4.30 -17.55
N PRO A 135 -11.37 -3.53 -18.32
CA PRO A 135 -12.39 -2.65 -17.76
C PRO A 135 -13.60 -3.41 -17.19
N TRP A 136 -13.79 -4.66 -17.62
CA TRP A 136 -14.74 -5.62 -17.05
C TRP A 136 -14.22 -6.40 -15.83
N GLY A 137 -12.96 -6.16 -15.42
CA GLY A 137 -12.33 -6.78 -14.26
C GLY A 137 -11.76 -8.19 -14.48
N TYR A 138 -11.42 -8.83 -13.37
CA TYR A 138 -10.83 -10.18 -13.28
C TYR A 138 -11.86 -11.19 -12.79
N ARG A 139 -11.57 -12.50 -12.81
CA ARG A 139 -12.56 -13.49 -12.40
C ARG A 139 -12.91 -13.34 -10.92
N ARG A 140 -14.21 -13.39 -10.61
CA ARG A 140 -14.74 -13.27 -9.25
C ARG A 140 -14.17 -14.33 -8.31
N ILE A 141 -14.05 -15.59 -8.75
CA ILE A 141 -13.61 -16.72 -7.91
C ILE A 141 -12.08 -16.77 -7.80
N ASP A 142 -11.37 -16.62 -8.91
CA ASP A 142 -9.91 -16.61 -8.98
C ASP A 142 -9.44 -15.26 -9.54
N ASN A 143 -9.27 -14.29 -8.64
CA ASN A 143 -8.95 -12.91 -9.02
C ASN A 143 -7.56 -12.73 -9.63
N THR A 144 -6.74 -13.78 -9.67
CA THR A 144 -5.44 -13.75 -10.37
C THR A 144 -5.59 -13.88 -11.89
N LYS A 145 -6.76 -14.34 -12.37
CA LYS A 145 -7.02 -14.60 -13.80
C LYS A 145 -7.96 -13.58 -14.41
N THR A 146 -7.67 -13.20 -15.65
CA THR A 146 -8.59 -12.40 -16.47
C THR A 146 -9.84 -13.19 -16.83
N LEU A 147 -10.91 -12.49 -17.21
CA LEU A 147 -12.08 -13.14 -17.83
C LEU A 147 -11.65 -13.92 -19.09
N ASP A 148 -12.36 -15.01 -19.37
CA ASP A 148 -12.21 -15.72 -20.65
C ASP A 148 -12.81 -14.90 -21.81
N SER A 149 -12.43 -15.26 -23.04
CA SER A 149 -12.82 -14.55 -24.26
C SER A 149 -14.34 -14.48 -24.45
N ASP A 150 -15.09 -15.47 -23.98
CA ASP A 150 -16.55 -15.49 -24.12
C ASP A 150 -17.22 -14.50 -23.17
N ASN A 151 -16.75 -14.43 -21.92
CA ASN A 151 -17.20 -13.44 -20.94
C ASN A 151 -16.77 -12.02 -21.33
N ILE A 152 -15.59 -11.86 -21.94
CA ILE A 152 -15.16 -10.57 -22.52
C ILE A 152 -16.12 -10.14 -23.64
N ARG A 153 -16.47 -11.04 -24.56
CA ARG A 153 -17.43 -10.75 -25.64
C ARG A 153 -18.81 -10.36 -25.08
N LYS A 154 -19.30 -11.07 -24.06
CA LYS A 154 -20.55 -10.73 -23.37
C LYS A 154 -20.47 -9.37 -22.69
N ALA A 155 -19.34 -9.05 -22.05
CA ALA A 155 -19.10 -7.76 -21.44
C ALA A 155 -19.11 -6.63 -22.47
N MET A 156 -18.38 -6.76 -23.58
CA MET A 156 -18.35 -5.77 -24.67
C MET A 156 -19.76 -5.47 -25.22
N ASN A 157 -20.55 -6.53 -25.45
CA ASN A 157 -21.93 -6.37 -25.88
C ASN A 157 -22.80 -5.70 -24.80
N PHE A 158 -22.60 -6.07 -23.54
CA PHE A 158 -23.35 -5.50 -22.41
C PHE A 158 -23.07 -4.01 -22.20
N TYR A 159 -21.81 -3.59 -22.30
CA TYR A 159 -21.41 -2.19 -22.18
C TYR A 159 -21.62 -1.39 -23.47
N ASN A 160 -22.02 -2.06 -24.57
CA ASN A 160 -22.16 -1.50 -25.90
C ASN A 160 -20.89 -0.76 -26.36
N VAL A 161 -19.77 -1.49 -26.37
CA VAL A 161 -18.44 -0.97 -26.72
C VAL A 161 -17.84 -1.79 -27.83
N GLN A 162 -17.18 -1.13 -28.79
CA GLN A 162 -16.42 -1.77 -29.88
C GLN A 162 -14.91 -1.76 -29.59
N ASP A 163 -14.37 -0.61 -29.19
CA ASP A 163 -13.02 -0.49 -28.63
C ASP A 163 -13.10 0.11 -27.22
N HIS A 164 -12.56 -0.63 -26.24
CA HIS A 164 -12.61 -0.26 -24.83
C HIS A 164 -11.49 0.70 -24.42
N PHE A 165 -10.46 0.90 -25.25
CA PHE A 165 -9.38 1.85 -24.95
C PHE A 165 -9.79 3.31 -25.16
N GLU A 166 -10.83 3.55 -25.95
CA GLU A 166 -11.39 4.88 -26.24
C GLU A 166 -12.42 5.34 -25.21
N GLU A 167 -12.90 4.42 -24.38
CA GLU A 167 -13.97 4.69 -23.40
C GLU A 167 -13.39 5.03 -22.02
N ALA A 168 -14.09 5.91 -21.29
CA ALA A 168 -13.73 6.22 -19.91
C ALA A 168 -14.05 5.04 -18.98
N LEU A 169 -13.21 4.82 -17.97
CA LEU A 169 -13.36 3.70 -17.04
C LEU A 169 -14.67 3.80 -16.21
N ASP A 170 -15.25 5.00 -16.09
CA ASP A 170 -16.57 5.27 -15.50
C ASP A 170 -17.73 4.54 -16.18
N LYS A 171 -17.58 4.17 -17.45
CA LYS A 171 -18.60 3.42 -18.19
C LYS A 171 -18.69 1.96 -17.73
N PHE A 172 -17.68 1.47 -17.02
CA PHE A 172 -17.55 0.04 -16.72
C PHE A 172 -17.65 -0.26 -15.22
N PHE A 173 -17.99 -1.51 -14.94
CA PHE A 173 -17.93 -2.13 -13.62
C PHE A 173 -17.52 -3.61 -13.79
N PRO A 174 -17.15 -4.33 -12.71
CA PRO A 174 -16.76 -5.73 -12.83
C PRO A 174 -17.90 -6.62 -13.37
N PHE A 175 -17.72 -7.22 -14.55
CA PHE A 175 -18.83 -7.82 -15.30
C PHE A 175 -19.40 -9.10 -14.69
N ASP A 176 -18.55 -9.93 -14.08
CA ASP A 176 -18.94 -11.20 -13.44
C ASP A 176 -19.20 -11.05 -11.93
N ALA A 177 -19.19 -9.82 -11.40
CA ALA A 177 -19.67 -9.53 -10.06
C ALA A 177 -21.20 -9.64 -10.01
N ILE A 178 -21.74 -9.94 -8.83
CA ILE A 178 -23.19 -10.00 -8.63
C ILE A 178 -23.68 -8.58 -8.41
N PHE A 179 -23.22 -7.91 -7.36
CA PHE A 179 -23.64 -6.55 -7.05
C PHE A 179 -22.43 -5.68 -6.67
N PRO A 180 -21.59 -5.29 -7.65
CA PRO A 180 -20.44 -4.44 -7.39
C PRO A 180 -20.89 -3.01 -7.10
N VAL A 181 -20.28 -2.39 -6.09
CA VAL A 181 -20.46 -0.97 -5.76
C VAL A 181 -19.07 -0.31 -5.66
N PRO A 182 -18.86 0.90 -6.22
CA PRO A 182 -17.61 1.62 -6.06
C PRO A 182 -17.27 1.77 -4.57
N PHE A 183 -16.09 1.32 -4.18
CA PHE A 183 -15.74 1.25 -2.76
C PHE A 183 -15.58 2.65 -2.13
N ASN A 184 -15.18 3.64 -2.93
CA ASN A 184 -15.03 5.02 -2.48
C ASN A 184 -16.36 5.61 -1.95
N ILE A 185 -17.53 5.17 -2.45
CA ILE A 185 -18.83 5.61 -1.92
C ILE A 185 -18.96 5.26 -0.42
N PHE A 186 -18.43 4.11 0.01
CA PHE A 186 -18.42 3.72 1.41
C PHE A 186 -17.43 4.54 2.23
N THR A 187 -16.20 4.76 1.72
CA THR A 187 -15.19 5.54 2.43
C THR A 187 -15.61 7.00 2.57
N ASP A 188 -16.18 7.58 1.52
CA ASP A 188 -16.69 8.95 1.52
C ASP A 188 -17.86 9.11 2.50
N ALA A 189 -18.78 8.14 2.54
CA ALA A 189 -19.86 8.14 3.51
C ALA A 189 -19.34 8.04 4.95
N ALA A 190 -18.32 7.21 5.20
CA ALA A 190 -17.74 7.05 6.53
C ALA A 190 -16.99 8.31 6.99
N ILE A 191 -16.14 8.90 6.14
CA ILE A 191 -15.39 10.13 6.44
C ILE A 191 -16.34 11.30 6.74
N ASN A 192 -17.42 11.43 5.96
CA ASN A 192 -18.41 12.50 6.12
C ASN A 192 -19.48 12.18 7.18
N ASN A 193 -19.30 11.13 8.00
CA ASN A 193 -20.23 10.72 9.05
C ASN A 193 -21.67 10.50 8.58
N LYS A 194 -21.86 10.07 7.32
CA LYS A 194 -23.19 9.80 6.77
C LYS A 194 -23.87 8.64 7.50
N ASN A 195 -25.19 8.69 7.55
CA ASN A 195 -26.02 7.58 8.02
C ASN A 195 -26.29 6.57 6.90
N LEU A 196 -26.91 5.44 7.24
CA LEU A 196 -27.18 4.35 6.30
C LEU A 196 -28.08 4.79 5.12
N GLN A 197 -29.08 5.64 5.38
CA GLN A 197 -30.02 6.10 4.34
C GLN A 197 -29.32 7.00 3.32
N GLU A 198 -28.44 7.89 3.79
CA GLU A 198 -27.62 8.73 2.92
C GLU A 198 -26.63 7.92 2.08
N LEU A 199 -26.06 6.85 2.64
CA LEU A 199 -25.22 5.92 1.88
C LEU A 199 -26.03 5.17 0.81
N ILE A 200 -27.19 4.62 1.17
CA ILE A 200 -28.06 3.92 0.22
C ILE A 200 -28.48 4.87 -0.91
N ALA A 201 -28.82 6.12 -0.59
CA ALA A 201 -29.14 7.14 -1.59
C ALA A 201 -27.96 7.35 -2.56
N ALA A 202 -26.75 7.56 -2.04
CA ALA A 202 -25.55 7.72 -2.87
C ALA A 202 -25.26 6.50 -3.76
N ILE A 203 -25.50 5.28 -3.25
CA ILE A 203 -25.37 4.04 -4.04
C ILE A 203 -26.43 3.99 -5.15
N LYS A 204 -27.68 4.41 -4.87
CA LYS A 204 -28.78 4.44 -5.85
C LYS A 204 -28.59 5.52 -6.92
N GLU A 205 -27.91 6.61 -6.59
CA GLU A 205 -27.54 7.69 -7.52
C GLU A 205 -26.41 7.29 -8.48
N TRP A 206 -25.62 6.26 -8.14
CA TRP A 206 -24.56 5.77 -9.02
C TRP A 206 -25.16 5.26 -10.37
N PRO A 207 -24.69 5.74 -11.54
CA PRO A 207 -25.36 5.49 -12.82
C PRO A 207 -25.62 4.01 -13.18
N HIS A 208 -24.78 3.10 -12.68
CA HIS A 208 -24.89 1.67 -12.98
C HIS A 208 -25.84 0.90 -12.05
N TYR A 209 -26.30 1.51 -10.95
CA TYR A 209 -27.12 0.84 -9.93
C TYR A 209 -28.36 0.19 -10.54
N GLN A 210 -29.15 0.95 -11.30
CA GLN A 210 -30.41 0.46 -11.87
C GLN A 210 -30.18 -0.71 -12.84
N GLN A 211 -29.12 -0.62 -13.66
CA GLN A 211 -28.77 -1.67 -14.62
C GLN A 211 -28.33 -2.96 -13.91
N ILE A 212 -27.54 -2.85 -12.83
CA ILE A 212 -27.09 -3.98 -12.01
C ILE A 212 -28.27 -4.59 -11.26
N PHE A 213 -29.12 -3.77 -10.65
CA PHE A 213 -30.28 -4.22 -9.91
C PHE A 213 -31.20 -5.04 -10.81
N GLN A 214 -31.62 -4.47 -11.95
CA GLN A 214 -32.44 -5.17 -12.95
C GLN A 214 -31.77 -6.46 -13.45
N ARG A 215 -30.47 -6.43 -13.72
CA ARG A 215 -29.74 -7.63 -14.17
C ARG A 215 -29.86 -8.79 -13.19
N ASN A 216 -29.86 -8.53 -11.89
CA ASN A 216 -29.91 -9.55 -10.85
C ASN A 216 -31.33 -9.90 -10.40
N THR A 217 -32.33 -9.07 -10.72
CA THR A 217 -33.74 -9.28 -10.36
C THR A 217 -34.61 -9.74 -11.54
N LYS A 218 -34.06 -9.84 -12.76
CA LYS A 218 -34.77 -10.19 -14.02
C LYS A 218 -35.67 -11.43 -13.98
N GLU A 219 -35.42 -12.38 -13.09
CA GLU A 219 -36.24 -13.60 -12.94
C GLU A 219 -37.35 -13.48 -11.89
N ILE A 220 -37.41 -12.36 -11.17
CA ILE A 220 -38.37 -12.11 -10.09
C ILE A 220 -39.62 -11.45 -10.67
N GLN A 221 -40.70 -12.21 -10.82
CA GLN A 221 -42.01 -11.71 -11.30
C GLN A 221 -42.94 -11.24 -10.16
N ASN A 222 -42.46 -11.18 -8.91
CA ASN A 222 -43.28 -10.95 -7.72
C ASN A 222 -42.71 -9.81 -6.87
N ASP A 223 -43.47 -8.72 -6.73
CA ASP A 223 -43.16 -7.53 -5.93
C ASP A 223 -42.71 -7.84 -4.49
N SER A 224 -43.24 -8.92 -3.90
CA SER A 224 -42.84 -9.35 -2.55
C SER A 224 -41.40 -9.88 -2.50
N LEU A 225 -40.94 -10.59 -3.53
CA LEU A 225 -39.56 -11.10 -3.61
C LEU A 225 -38.55 -9.98 -3.92
N GLU A 226 -38.96 -8.97 -4.68
CA GLU A 226 -38.14 -7.80 -4.97
C GLU A 226 -37.87 -7.01 -3.68
N CYS A 227 -38.90 -6.75 -2.87
CA CYS A 227 -38.76 -6.12 -1.56
C CYS A 227 -37.85 -6.92 -0.59
N ILE A 228 -37.91 -8.26 -0.61
CA ILE A 228 -37.01 -9.11 0.18
C ILE A 228 -35.56 -8.96 -0.30
N THR A 229 -35.35 -8.89 -1.61
CA THR A 229 -34.02 -8.74 -2.22
C THR A 229 -33.41 -7.39 -1.87
N GLU A 230 -34.18 -6.31 -1.96
CA GLU A 230 -33.76 -4.98 -1.51
C GLU A 230 -33.36 -4.98 -0.04
N LYS A 231 -34.19 -5.53 0.85
CA LYS A 231 -33.86 -5.62 2.28
C LYS A 231 -32.59 -6.43 2.55
N LYS A 232 -32.34 -7.50 1.78
CA LYS A 232 -31.10 -8.28 1.87
C LYS A 232 -29.89 -7.45 1.46
N ILE A 233 -30.01 -6.67 0.39
CA ILE A 233 -28.96 -5.75 -0.10
C ILE A 233 -28.70 -4.66 0.93
N GLU A 234 -29.73 -3.99 1.45
CA GLU A 234 -29.60 -2.93 2.46
C GLU A 234 -28.95 -3.44 3.74
N LYS A 235 -29.34 -4.63 4.23
CA LYS A 235 -28.68 -5.27 5.38
C LYS A 235 -27.20 -5.51 5.10
N ARG A 236 -26.85 -5.92 3.89
CA ARG A 236 -25.46 -6.19 3.51
C ARG A 236 -24.64 -4.90 3.37
N ILE A 237 -25.25 -3.83 2.87
CA ILE A 237 -24.66 -2.48 2.85
C ILE A 237 -24.36 -2.03 4.28
N ASP A 238 -25.30 -2.20 5.21
CA ASP A 238 -25.13 -1.86 6.61
C ASP A 238 -23.98 -2.66 7.27
N GLU A 239 -23.93 -3.98 7.06
CA GLU A 239 -22.83 -4.84 7.53
C GLU A 239 -21.47 -4.34 7.06
N ILE A 240 -21.33 -4.00 5.77
CA ILE A 240 -20.07 -3.50 5.20
C ILE A 240 -19.77 -2.10 5.73
N PHE A 241 -20.77 -1.22 5.77
CA PHE A 241 -20.59 0.16 6.20
C PHE A 241 -20.13 0.27 7.65
N MET A 242 -20.68 -0.57 8.54
CA MET A 242 -20.23 -0.66 9.92
C MET A 242 -18.75 -1.06 10.01
N MET A 243 -18.31 -2.02 9.19
CA MET A 243 -16.91 -2.44 9.15
C MET A 243 -15.99 -1.35 8.59
N VAL A 244 -16.45 -0.61 7.56
CA VAL A 244 -15.71 0.54 7.03
C VAL A 244 -15.57 1.64 8.10
N LYS A 245 -16.63 1.92 8.87
CA LYS A 245 -16.56 2.87 9.99
C LYS A 245 -15.55 2.44 11.06
N ILE A 246 -15.55 1.18 11.46
CA ILE A 246 -14.57 0.64 12.41
C ILE A 246 -13.15 0.75 11.84
N MET A 247 -12.96 0.38 10.57
CA MET A 247 -11.67 0.43 9.89
C MET A 247 -11.09 1.85 9.84
N LEU A 248 -11.96 2.86 9.65
CA LEU A 248 -11.57 4.27 9.53
C LEU A 248 -11.68 5.07 10.83
N ASP A 249 -12.06 4.44 11.94
CA ASP A 249 -12.15 5.09 13.24
C ASP A 249 -10.77 5.60 13.70
N ARG A 250 -10.68 6.88 14.08
CA ARG A 250 -9.39 7.51 14.40
C ARG A 250 -8.79 7.02 15.72
N ASP A 251 -9.64 6.58 16.65
CA ASP A 251 -9.22 6.22 18.00
C ASP A 251 -8.96 4.72 18.11
N ASN A 252 -9.89 3.92 17.59
CA ASN A 252 -9.97 2.47 17.72
C ASN A 252 -9.65 1.71 16.43
N GLY A 253 -9.66 2.39 15.29
CA GLY A 253 -9.30 1.79 14.00
C GLY A 253 -7.82 1.44 13.92
N GLN A 254 -7.47 0.65 12.90
CA GLN A 254 -6.10 0.21 12.71
C GLN A 254 -5.17 1.40 12.46
N LYS A 255 -4.11 1.50 13.28
CA LYS A 255 -3.04 2.48 13.10
C LYS A 255 -1.81 1.78 12.58
N ILE A 256 -1.32 2.23 11.43
CA ILE A 256 -0.19 1.61 10.72
C ILE A 256 1.08 2.34 11.14
N PRO A 257 2.10 1.64 11.67
CA PRO A 257 3.35 2.27 12.08
C PRO A 257 4.08 2.90 10.88
N ALA A 258 4.75 4.02 11.13
CA ALA A 258 5.77 4.56 10.25
C ALA A 258 7.13 4.55 10.96
N LEU A 259 8.11 3.92 10.33
CA LEU A 259 9.50 3.94 10.75
C LEU A 259 10.20 5.10 10.05
N TYR A 260 10.83 5.98 10.82
CA TYR A 260 11.58 7.10 10.27
C TYR A 260 13.06 6.76 10.18
N LEU A 261 13.62 6.85 8.98
CA LEU A 261 15.04 6.69 8.74
C LEU A 261 15.68 8.06 8.54
N ASP A 262 16.48 8.50 9.51
CA ASP A 262 17.27 9.73 9.40
C ASP A 262 18.71 9.41 8.99
N PHE A 263 19.05 9.72 7.74
CA PHE A 263 20.38 9.50 7.20
C PHE A 263 21.48 10.38 7.84
N GLU A 264 21.15 11.46 8.54
CA GLU A 264 22.16 12.25 9.24
C GLU A 264 22.74 11.55 10.47
N MET A 265 21.95 10.71 11.14
CA MET A 265 22.46 9.91 12.26
C MET A 265 23.57 8.97 11.79
N PHE A 266 23.44 8.37 10.60
CA PHE A 266 24.45 7.50 10.02
C PHE A 266 25.72 8.26 9.60
N LYS A 267 25.59 9.50 9.13
CA LYS A 267 26.75 10.35 8.82
C LYS A 267 27.61 10.62 10.05
N LYS A 268 26.95 10.92 11.17
CA LYS A 268 27.64 11.20 12.44
C LYS A 268 28.37 9.98 12.99
N SER A 269 27.83 8.77 12.84
CA SER A 269 28.53 7.55 13.26
C SER A 269 29.72 7.20 12.35
N LEU A 270 29.59 7.39 11.04
CA LEU A 270 30.70 7.19 10.09
C LEU A 270 31.83 8.21 10.24
N ASP A 271 31.51 9.46 10.57
CA ASP A 271 32.52 10.49 10.80
C ASP A 271 33.25 10.28 12.14
N TYR A 272 32.59 9.69 13.14
CA TYR A 272 33.22 9.30 14.41
C TYR A 272 34.17 8.11 14.24
N SER A 273 33.80 7.06 13.50
CA SER A 273 34.70 5.91 13.27
C SER A 273 35.94 6.29 12.47
N LYS A 274 35.81 7.18 11.48
CA LYS A 274 36.96 7.72 10.72
C LYS A 274 37.91 8.57 11.56
N SER A 275 37.44 9.16 12.66
CA SER A 275 38.28 9.97 13.56
C SER A 275 39.13 9.12 14.52
N GLU A 276 38.64 7.96 14.95
CA GLU A 276 39.42 7.03 15.79
C GLU A 276 40.55 6.34 14.99
N ASP A 277 40.34 6.09 13.68
CA ASP A 277 41.38 5.54 12.78
C ASP A 277 42.46 6.55 12.36
N ALA A 278 42.30 7.82 12.70
CA ALA A 278 43.29 8.87 12.43
C ALA A 278 44.28 9.06 13.59
N ASP A 279 43.84 8.86 14.83
CA ASP A 279 44.69 9.03 16.02
C ASP A 279 45.60 7.82 16.29
N ASN A 280 45.33 6.66 15.70
CA ASN A 280 46.13 5.43 15.90
C ASN A 280 47.23 5.21 14.86
N ARG A 281 47.53 6.21 14.00
CA ARG A 281 48.55 6.13 12.94
C ARG A 281 49.87 6.85 13.21
N TYR A 282 50.13 7.21 14.47
CA TYR A 282 51.42 7.80 14.89
C TYR A 282 52.02 7.06 16.09
N ALA A 283 52.33 5.79 15.94
CA ALA A 283 53.30 5.10 16.80
C ALA A 283 53.87 3.84 16.15
N GLN A 284 54.65 3.96 15.06
CA GLN A 284 55.62 2.91 14.70
C GLN A 284 56.64 3.36 13.64
N THR A 285 57.87 3.57 14.10
CA THR A 285 59.19 3.47 13.44
C THR A 285 60.18 3.39 14.61
N ASP A 286 61.04 2.40 14.85
CA ASP A 286 61.82 1.52 13.98
C ASP A 286 62.29 0.29 14.78
N MET A 287 62.50 -0.85 14.11
CA MET A 287 63.78 -1.62 14.08
C MET A 287 63.56 -3.07 13.63
N ASP A 288 64.38 -3.47 12.67
CA ASP A 288 64.49 -4.78 12.01
C ASP A 288 64.97 -5.91 12.95
N ASP A 289 64.54 -7.16 12.71
CA ASP A 289 65.42 -8.31 12.44
C ASP A 289 64.63 -9.63 12.25
N ASP A 290 65.24 -10.52 11.45
CA ASP A 290 64.82 -11.82 10.89
C ASP A 290 64.05 -12.83 11.79
N ILE A 291 63.22 -13.70 11.16
CA ILE A 291 63.25 -15.18 11.23
C ILE A 291 62.10 -15.81 10.39
N ALA A 292 62.39 -16.97 9.81
CA ALA A 292 61.61 -17.71 8.81
C ALA A 292 60.63 -18.77 9.37
N ILE A 293 59.61 -19.08 8.55
CA ILE A 293 58.76 -20.30 8.42
C ILE A 293 57.86 -20.71 9.61
N GLU A 294 56.53 -20.69 9.40
CA GLU A 294 55.63 -21.85 9.60
C GLU A 294 54.23 -21.60 9.00
N GLU A 295 53.72 -22.56 8.23
CA GLU A 295 52.32 -22.64 7.79
C GLU A 295 51.41 -23.02 8.97
N ALA A 296 50.35 -22.25 9.25
CA ALA A 296 49.20 -22.72 10.02
C ALA A 296 47.92 -21.89 9.71
N SER A 297 46.95 -22.59 9.12
CA SER A 297 45.49 -22.51 9.22
C SER A 297 44.76 -21.30 9.86
N GLU A 298 43.72 -20.86 9.15
CA GLU A 298 42.41 -20.36 9.62
C GLU A 298 42.36 -19.28 10.73
N SER A 299 41.94 -18.07 10.35
CA SER A 299 40.95 -17.32 11.15
C SER A 299 40.22 -16.28 10.30
N SER A 300 38.90 -16.40 10.36
CA SER A 300 37.85 -15.55 9.80
C SER A 300 37.73 -14.18 10.50
N ASP A 301 36.87 -13.33 9.92
CA ASP A 301 36.13 -12.21 10.54
C ASP A 301 36.85 -10.83 10.50
N THR A 302 36.22 -9.69 10.23
CA THR A 302 34.80 -9.31 10.08
C THR A 302 34.77 -7.88 9.50
N TYR A 303 34.09 -7.65 8.37
CA TYR A 303 33.64 -6.30 7.95
C TYR A 303 32.31 -6.35 7.16
N GLN A 304 31.51 -7.40 7.33
CA GLN A 304 30.28 -7.63 6.54
C GLN A 304 28.97 -7.46 7.32
N THR A 305 29.00 -7.13 8.61
CA THR A 305 27.83 -7.29 9.48
C THR A 305 26.80 -6.15 9.47
N ASP A 306 27.18 -4.92 9.10
CA ASP A 306 26.28 -3.76 9.31
C ASP A 306 25.34 -3.47 8.12
N GLU A 307 25.75 -3.76 6.88
CA GLU A 307 24.86 -3.74 5.71
C GLU A 307 23.85 -4.89 5.77
N ASP A 308 24.30 -6.07 6.21
CA ASP A 308 23.48 -7.26 6.38
C ASP A 308 22.41 -7.08 7.47
N GLU A 309 22.67 -6.35 8.56
CA GLU A 309 21.66 -6.14 9.61
C GLU A 309 20.48 -5.28 9.16
N ILE A 310 20.76 -4.23 8.37
CA ILE A 310 19.72 -3.37 7.78
C ILE A 310 18.95 -4.19 6.75
N GLU A 311 19.63 -4.85 5.82
CA GLU A 311 18.99 -5.71 4.82
C GLU A 311 18.12 -6.80 5.46
N ASN A 312 18.61 -7.47 6.50
CA ASN A 312 17.87 -8.50 7.24
C ASN A 312 16.71 -7.96 8.07
N LEU A 313 16.78 -6.70 8.54
CA LEU A 313 15.66 -6.00 9.19
C LEU A 313 14.58 -5.66 8.16
N PHE A 314 14.97 -5.20 6.97
CA PHE A 314 14.07 -4.86 5.87
C PHE A 314 13.40 -6.11 5.25
N ILE A 315 14.11 -7.22 5.08
CA ILE A 315 13.54 -8.50 4.61
C ILE A 315 12.50 -9.03 5.63
N ARG A 316 12.79 -8.94 6.93
CA ARG A 316 11.85 -9.33 8.00
C ARG A 316 10.61 -8.45 8.07
N LEU A 317 10.71 -7.16 7.76
CA LEU A 317 9.58 -6.22 7.75
C LEU A 317 8.69 -6.32 6.50
N ASN A 318 9.21 -6.89 5.39
CA ASN A 318 8.58 -6.87 4.06
C ASN A 318 8.09 -8.22 3.52
N SER A 319 8.15 -9.31 4.30
CA SER A 319 7.81 -10.66 3.84
C SER A 319 6.34 -10.91 3.48
N GLY A 320 5.49 -9.88 3.47
CA GLY A 320 4.06 -9.95 3.13
C GLY A 320 3.65 -9.37 1.76
N GLY A 321 4.60 -8.91 0.93
CA GLY A 321 4.31 -8.29 -0.38
C GLY A 321 5.41 -8.51 -1.41
N THR A 322 5.29 -7.95 -2.62
CA THR A 322 6.37 -7.96 -3.63
C THR A 322 7.61 -7.27 -3.05
N PRO A 323 8.68 -7.99 -2.68
CA PRO A 323 9.82 -7.39 -2.02
C PRO A 323 10.45 -6.33 -2.93
N LEU A 324 10.89 -5.21 -2.34
CA LEU A 324 11.92 -4.41 -2.99
C LEU A 324 13.19 -5.27 -3.01
N ARG A 325 13.84 -5.41 -4.17
CA ARG A 325 15.17 -6.07 -4.21
C ARG A 325 16.17 -5.17 -3.49
N GLY A 326 17.19 -5.72 -2.83
CA GLY A 326 18.21 -4.94 -2.11
C GLY A 326 18.80 -3.79 -2.96
N GLU A 327 19.01 -4.06 -4.25
CA GLU A 327 19.43 -3.06 -5.25
C GLU A 327 18.45 -1.88 -5.38
N GLU A 328 17.13 -2.11 -5.44
CA GLU A 328 16.12 -1.05 -5.58
C GLU A 328 16.03 -0.15 -4.35
N LEU A 329 16.23 -0.73 -3.16
CA LEU A 329 16.32 0.01 -1.91
C LEU A 329 17.62 0.83 -1.89
N ASN A 330 18.75 0.22 -2.23
CA ASN A 330 20.05 0.91 -2.32
C ASN A 330 20.00 2.07 -3.31
N TYR A 331 19.37 1.89 -4.47
CA TYR A 331 19.16 2.98 -5.43
C TYR A 331 18.22 4.06 -4.89
N SER A 332 17.16 3.70 -4.16
CA SER A 332 16.28 4.69 -3.54
C SER A 332 17.04 5.51 -2.51
N VAL A 333 17.82 4.86 -1.64
CA VAL A 333 18.68 5.50 -0.63
C VAL A 333 19.74 6.38 -1.30
N GLN A 334 20.44 5.88 -2.32
CA GLN A 334 21.45 6.63 -3.08
C GLN A 334 20.83 7.82 -3.82
N SER A 335 19.63 7.68 -4.37
CA SER A 335 18.95 8.80 -5.06
C SER A 335 18.58 9.93 -4.09
N ILE A 336 18.14 9.57 -2.88
CA ILE A 336 17.88 10.53 -1.81
C ILE A 336 19.19 11.17 -1.36
N TYR A 337 20.26 10.39 -1.26
CA TYR A 337 21.59 10.89 -0.91
C TYR A 337 22.12 11.89 -1.95
N TRP A 338 22.12 11.53 -3.23
CA TRP A 338 22.63 12.38 -4.32
C TRP A 338 21.80 13.64 -4.54
N SER A 339 20.48 13.58 -4.34
CA SER A 339 19.63 14.77 -4.41
C SER A 339 19.94 15.80 -3.31
N ARG A 340 20.51 15.37 -2.18
CA ARG A 340 20.93 16.23 -1.07
C ARG A 340 22.33 16.82 -1.25
N THR A 341 23.24 16.11 -1.94
CA THR A 341 24.63 16.56 -2.12
C THR A 341 24.87 17.38 -3.40
N SER A 342 23.88 17.45 -4.29
CA SER A 342 23.99 18.17 -5.59
C SER A 342 23.44 19.61 -5.56
N LYS A 343 23.19 20.16 -4.38
CA LYS A 343 22.97 21.59 -4.11
C LYS A 343 24.09 22.08 -3.21
#